data_AF-A0A7S1KL02-F1
#
_entry.id   AF-A0A7S1KL02-F1
#
_cell.length_a   1.000
_cell.length_b   1.000
_cell.length_c   1.000
_cell.angle_alpha   90.00
_cell.angle_beta   90.00
_cell.angle_gamma   90.00
#
_symmetry.space_group_name_H-M   'P 1'
#
loop_
_entity.id
_entity.type
_entity.pdbx_description
1 polymer ?
#
loop_
_entity_poly.entity_id
_entity_poly.type
_entity_poly.pdbx_seq_one_letter_code
_entity_poly.pdbx_strand_id
1 'polypeptide(L)'
;EAAAKSGGGGGVAKNAMLMYQITATTKMGMRPSRVVQLLNMVSTQDLQNDLTYQEIFHDVLNEVSQFGSCVNIVIPRPELGKTKGGVGKIFIHFSDVAAAKVCRQSLAGRTFQNRTVVASFYSEEDFNVGNYK
;
A
#
# COMPACT_ATOMS: atom_id res chain seq x y z
N GLU A 1 -4.91 -51.49 15.45
CA GLU A 1 -4.03 -51.05 14.34
C GLU A 1 -4.88 -50.28 13.32
N ALA A 2 -4.50 -49.19 12.66
CA ALA A 2 -3.24 -48.50 12.51
C ALA A 2 -3.51 -46.99 12.32
N ALA A 3 -2.50 -46.18 12.62
CA ALA A 3 -2.47 -44.74 12.41
C ALA A 3 -2.26 -44.37 10.93
N ALA A 4 -2.71 -43.17 10.54
CA ALA A 4 -2.15 -42.44 9.42
C ALA A 4 -2.18 -40.93 9.72
N LYS A 5 -1.00 -40.37 10.05
CA LYS A 5 -0.70 -38.93 9.99
C LYS A 5 -0.23 -38.58 8.58
N SER A 6 -0.70 -37.45 8.04
CA SER A 6 0.07 -36.44 7.28
C SER A 6 -0.90 -35.25 7.10
N GLY A 7 -0.57 -33.97 7.35
CA GLY A 7 0.68 -33.25 7.20
C GLY A 7 0.52 -32.28 6.02
N GLY A 8 0.21 -31.00 6.28
CA GLY A 8 0.09 -30.00 5.20
C GLY A 8 -0.62 -28.68 5.53
N GLY A 9 -0.49 -28.16 6.76
CA GLY A 9 -0.99 -26.82 7.10
C GLY A 9 -0.01 -25.74 6.65
N GLY A 10 -0.39 -24.91 5.67
CA GLY A 10 0.46 -23.79 5.25
C GLY A 10 -0.19 -22.74 4.33
N GLY A 11 -1.29 -23.06 3.64
CA GLY A 11 -1.91 -22.15 2.65
C GLY A 11 -3.00 -21.21 3.21
N VAL A 12 -3.73 -21.64 4.23
CA VAL A 12 -4.96 -20.95 4.69
C VAL A 12 -4.69 -19.70 5.53
N ALA A 13 -3.57 -19.65 6.27
CA ALA A 13 -3.26 -18.53 7.17
C ALA A 13 -2.86 -17.26 6.42
N LYS A 14 -2.11 -17.39 5.31
CA LYS A 14 -1.70 -16.24 4.48
C LYS A 14 -2.91 -15.57 3.81
N ASN A 15 -3.85 -16.38 3.30
CA ASN A 15 -5.09 -15.88 2.71
C ASN A 15 -6.03 -15.28 3.77
N ALA A 16 -6.13 -15.88 4.96
CA ALA A 16 -6.92 -15.32 6.06
C ALA A 16 -6.38 -13.99 6.57
N MET A 17 -5.05 -13.84 6.68
CA MET A 17 -4.41 -12.60 7.10
C MET A 17 -4.50 -11.50 6.04
N LEU A 18 -4.45 -11.87 4.75
CA LEU A 18 -4.74 -10.94 3.65
C LEU A 18 -6.20 -10.48 3.70
N MET A 19 -7.15 -11.41 3.90
CA MET A 19 -8.59 -11.08 4.04
C MET A 19 -8.88 -10.19 5.26
N TYR A 20 -8.21 -10.44 6.38
CA TYR A 20 -8.32 -9.59 7.56
C TYR A 20 -7.78 -8.17 7.29
N GLN A 21 -6.63 -8.06 6.62
CA GLN A 21 -6.08 -6.76 6.23
C GLN A 21 -6.96 -6.02 5.23
N ILE A 22 -7.56 -6.70 4.24
CA ILE A 22 -8.53 -6.11 3.30
C ILE A 22 -9.78 -5.62 4.03
N THR A 23 -10.28 -6.39 4.99
CA THR A 23 -11.49 -6.04 5.77
C THR A 23 -11.21 -4.88 6.74
N ALA A 24 -10.05 -4.88 7.41
CA ALA A 24 -9.65 -3.83 8.33
C ALA A 24 -9.36 -2.50 7.60
N THR A 25 -8.67 -2.55 6.46
CA THR A 25 -8.43 -1.36 5.61
C THR A 25 -9.70 -0.86 4.94
N THR A 26 -10.68 -1.74 4.67
CA THR A 26 -12.02 -1.36 4.20
C THR A 26 -12.75 -0.48 5.22
N LYS A 27 -12.67 -0.75 6.53
CA LYS A 27 -13.36 0.09 7.54
C LYS A 27 -12.70 1.47 7.74
N MET A 28 -11.39 1.61 7.52
CA MET A 28 -10.65 2.86 7.74
C MET A 28 -10.58 3.78 6.51
N GLY A 29 -11.00 3.33 5.32
CA GLY A 29 -10.90 4.10 4.07
C GLY A 29 -12.16 4.09 3.20
N MET A 30 -13.35 4.11 3.80
CA MET A 30 -14.62 4.18 3.06
C MET A 30 -14.94 5.59 2.55
N ARG A 31 -14.44 6.64 3.23
CA ARG A 31 -14.72 8.02 2.84
C ARG A 31 -13.74 8.43 1.73
N PRO A 32 -14.24 8.81 0.54
CA PRO A 32 -13.37 9.33 -0.50
C PRO A 32 -12.63 10.57 -0.02
N SER A 33 -11.33 10.59 -0.25
CA SER A 33 -10.44 11.73 -0.03
C SER A 33 -9.56 11.91 -1.26
N ARG A 34 -8.76 12.97 -1.29
CA ARG A 34 -7.74 13.17 -2.32
C ARG A 34 -6.49 12.33 -2.13
N VAL A 35 -6.37 11.63 -1.00
CA VAL A 35 -5.18 10.84 -0.66
C VAL A 35 -5.49 9.35 -0.76
N VAL A 36 -4.68 8.62 -1.53
CA VAL A 36 -4.74 7.17 -1.67
C VAL A 36 -3.54 6.56 -0.96
N GLN A 37 -3.78 5.55 -0.13
CA GLN A 37 -2.73 4.69 0.42
C GLN A 37 -2.69 3.37 -0.35
N LEU A 38 -1.49 2.97 -0.76
CA LEU A 38 -1.20 1.65 -1.33
C LEU A 38 -0.41 0.85 -0.30
N LEU A 39 -0.89 -0.35 0.00
CA LEU A 39 -0.23 -1.32 0.87
C LEU A 39 0.22 -2.52 0.04
N ASN A 40 1.25 -3.19 0.54
CA ASN A 40 1.77 -4.44 -0.03
C ASN A 40 2.38 -4.27 -1.44
N MET A 41 2.73 -3.05 -1.84
CA MET A 41 3.41 -2.75 -3.10
C MET A 41 4.94 -2.77 -2.95
N VAL A 42 5.46 -2.35 -1.79
CA VAL A 42 6.91 -2.26 -1.50
C VAL A 42 7.23 -2.85 -0.14
N SER A 43 8.45 -3.35 0.02
CA SER A 43 8.98 -3.85 1.29
C SER A 43 9.97 -2.86 1.89
N THR A 44 10.23 -2.96 3.19
CA THR A 44 11.28 -2.19 3.88
C THR A 44 12.63 -2.27 3.16
N GLN A 45 12.96 -3.46 2.62
CA GLN A 45 14.25 -3.71 1.98
C GLN A 45 14.37 -2.99 0.63
N ASP A 46 13.27 -2.92 -0.13
CA ASP A 46 13.21 -2.16 -1.39
C ASP A 46 13.50 -0.66 -1.17
N LEU A 47 13.15 -0.14 0.01
CA LEU A 47 13.25 1.28 0.35
C LEU A 47 14.58 1.67 1.03
N GLN A 48 15.45 0.70 1.33
CA GLN A 48 16.77 0.98 1.90
C GLN A 48 17.74 1.53 0.87
N ASN A 49 17.72 1.01 -0.35
CA ASN A 49 18.61 1.44 -1.43
C ASN A 49 18.05 2.67 -2.16
N ASP A 50 18.87 3.70 -2.34
CA ASP A 50 18.47 4.95 -3.00
C ASP A 50 18.10 4.77 -4.48
N LEU A 51 18.81 3.92 -5.22
CA LEU A 51 18.50 3.67 -6.64
C LEU A 51 17.14 2.98 -6.78
N THR A 52 16.92 1.90 -6.03
CA THR A 52 15.64 1.19 -6.03
C THR A 52 14.49 2.08 -5.57
N TYR A 53 14.72 2.93 -4.57
CA TYR A 53 13.74 3.93 -4.15
C TYR A 53 13.37 4.91 -5.28
N GLN A 54 14.35 5.44 -6.01
CA GLN A 54 14.10 6.36 -7.12
C GLN A 54 13.34 5.67 -8.25
N GLU A 55 13.69 4.43 -8.60
CA GLU A 55 12.96 3.65 -9.60
C GLU A 55 11.50 3.45 -9.19
N ILE A 56 11.25 3.02 -7.95
CA ILE A 56 9.89 2.87 -7.40
C ILE A 56 9.13 4.20 -7.46
N PHE A 57 9.77 5.30 -7.05
CA PHE A 57 9.13 6.61 -7.08
C PHE A 57 8.75 7.01 -8.50
N HIS A 58 9.65 6.83 -9.47
CA HIS A 58 9.42 7.15 -10.88
C HIS A 58 8.31 6.29 -11.47
N ASP A 59 8.31 4.98 -11.21
CA ASP A 59 7.28 4.05 -11.68
C ASP A 59 5.90 4.41 -11.11
N VAL A 60 5.84 4.69 -9.81
CA VAL A 60 4.59 5.08 -9.16
C VAL A 60 4.11 6.41 -9.69
N LEU A 61 4.99 7.41 -9.83
CA LEU A 61 4.64 8.71 -10.38
C LEU A 61 4.09 8.60 -11.80
N ASN A 62 4.76 7.83 -12.66
CA ASN A 62 4.34 7.62 -14.04
C ASN A 62 2.98 6.91 -14.13
N GLU A 63 2.75 5.89 -13.31
CA GLU A 63 1.47 5.18 -13.26
C GLU A 63 0.33 6.09 -12.75
N VAL A 64 0.55 6.83 -11.65
CA VAL A 64 -0.51 7.62 -11.03
C VAL A 64 -0.88 8.87 -11.82
N SER A 65 0.08 9.42 -12.59
CA SER A 65 -0.14 10.59 -13.45
C SER A 65 -1.17 10.33 -14.55
N GLN A 66 -1.43 9.05 -14.88
CA GLN A 66 -2.45 8.66 -15.86
C GLN A 66 -3.88 8.84 -15.33
N PHE A 67 -4.07 8.87 -14.00
CA PHE A 67 -5.38 9.02 -13.38
C PHE A 67 -5.78 10.48 -13.12
N GLY A 68 -4.79 11.37 -12.99
CA GLY A 68 -5.01 12.80 -12.76
C GLY A 68 -3.77 13.51 -12.21
N SER A 69 -3.89 14.81 -11.96
CA SER A 69 -2.76 15.63 -11.49
C SER A 69 -2.39 15.27 -10.05
N CYS A 70 -1.22 14.64 -9.92
CA CYS A 70 -0.61 14.29 -8.64
C CYS A 70 0.08 15.50 -8.01
N VAL A 71 -0.30 15.84 -6.78
CA VAL A 71 0.25 16.97 -6.02
C VAL A 71 1.49 16.54 -5.23
N ASN A 72 1.43 15.36 -4.60
CA ASN A 72 2.53 14.86 -3.79
C ASN A 72 2.52 13.33 -3.69
N ILE A 73 3.70 12.72 -3.59
CA ILE A 73 3.87 11.29 -3.34
C ILE A 73 4.81 11.13 -2.15
N VAL A 74 4.38 10.37 -1.15
CA VAL A 74 5.20 10.05 0.02
C VAL A 74 5.39 8.54 0.13
N ILE A 75 6.64 8.13 0.14
CA ILE A 75 7.07 6.75 0.35
C ILE A 75 7.98 6.74 1.59
N PRO A 76 7.46 6.41 2.79
CA PRO A 76 8.25 6.47 4.01
C PRO A 76 9.41 5.46 3.98
N ARG A 77 10.65 5.97 3.93
CA ARG A 77 11.85 5.14 4.02
C ARG A 77 12.14 4.77 5.49
N PRO A 78 12.70 3.57 5.74
CA PRO A 78 13.22 3.23 7.05
C PRO A 78 14.39 4.17 7.41
N GLU A 79 14.39 4.71 8.64
CA GLU A 79 15.48 5.53 9.16
C GLU A 79 16.24 4.72 10.22
N LEU A 80 17.57 4.73 10.17
CA LEU A 80 18.41 4.04 11.13
C LEU A 80 18.10 4.55 12.56
N GLY A 81 17.68 3.63 13.43
CA GLY A 81 17.40 3.93 14.83
C GLY A 81 16.00 4.51 15.14
N LYS A 82 15.12 4.68 14.15
CA LYS A 82 13.73 5.10 14.38
C LYS A 82 12.73 4.26 13.60
N THR A 83 11.71 3.75 14.30
CA THR A 83 10.55 3.14 13.65
C THR A 83 9.67 4.25 13.08
N LYS A 84 9.87 4.61 11.81
CA LYS A 84 8.92 5.46 11.09
C LYS A 84 7.66 4.63 10.80
N GLY A 85 6.50 5.14 11.19
CA GLY A 85 5.21 4.55 10.82
C GLY A 85 5.03 4.62 9.30
N GLY A 86 4.39 3.61 8.72
CA GLY A 86 4.04 3.62 7.29
C GLY A 86 5.12 3.11 6.33
N VAL A 87 6.26 2.60 6.82
CA VAL A 87 7.23 1.91 5.95
C VAL A 87 6.56 0.70 5.29
N GLY A 88 6.73 0.55 3.97
CA GLY A 88 6.03 -0.46 3.18
C GLY A 88 4.68 0.01 2.61
N LYS A 89 4.28 1.26 2.90
CA LYS A 89 3.12 1.92 2.30
C LYS A 89 3.56 3.03 1.36
N ILE A 90 2.68 3.38 0.42
CA ILE A 90 2.85 4.52 -0.48
C ILE A 90 1.62 5.39 -0.38
N PHE A 91 1.81 6.70 -0.26
CA PHE A 91 0.73 7.67 -0.17
C PHE A 91 0.79 8.60 -1.36
N ILE A 92 -0.33 8.75 -2.05
CA ILE A 92 -0.46 9.57 -3.26
C ILE A 92 -1.53 10.62 -2.98
N HIS A 93 -1.18 11.89 -3.07
CA HIS A 93 -2.09 13.01 -2.93
C HIS A 93 -2.39 13.59 -4.31
N PHE A 94 -3.65 13.47 -4.73
CA PHE A 94 -4.15 14.07 -5.96
C PHE A 94 -4.68 15.48 -5.72
N SER A 95 -4.78 16.25 -6.79
CA SER A 95 -5.51 17.53 -6.81
C SER A 95 -7.01 17.35 -6.56
N ASP A 96 -7.58 16.26 -7.09
CA ASP A 96 -9.01 15.97 -7.10
C ASP A 96 -9.37 14.60 -6.51
N VAL A 97 -10.51 14.55 -5.82
CA VAL A 97 -11.06 13.29 -5.25
C VAL A 97 -11.47 12.31 -6.36
N ALA A 98 -11.87 12.81 -7.53
CA ALA A 98 -12.22 11.98 -8.68
C ALA A 98 -11.01 11.16 -9.17
N ALA A 99 -9.84 11.79 -9.31
CA ALA A 99 -8.60 11.11 -9.69
C ALA A 99 -8.21 10.06 -8.64
N ALA A 100 -8.31 10.41 -7.35
CA ALA A 100 -8.05 9.47 -6.26
C ALA A 100 -8.97 8.24 -6.29
N LYS A 101 -10.27 8.42 -6.60
CA LYS A 101 -11.23 7.31 -6.77
C LYS A 101 -10.81 6.37 -7.90
N VAL A 102 -10.50 6.94 -9.07
CA VAL A 102 -10.07 6.15 -10.24
C VAL A 102 -8.78 5.40 -9.92
N CYS A 103 -7.77 6.08 -9.38
CA CYS A 103 -6.50 5.48 -8.97
C CYS A 103 -6.71 4.29 -8.01
N ARG A 104 -7.50 4.49 -6.94
CA ARG A 104 -7.80 3.42 -5.97
C ARG A 104 -8.47 2.23 -6.65
N GLN A 105 -9.48 2.47 -7.49
CA GLN A 105 -10.20 1.40 -8.19
C GLN A 105 -9.32 0.66 -9.19
N SER A 106 -8.44 1.37 -9.90
CA SER A 106 -7.54 0.78 -10.90
C SER A 106 -6.42 -0.04 -10.26
N LEU A 107 -5.87 0.39 -9.12
CA LEU A 107 -4.74 -0.27 -8.47
C LEU A 107 -5.14 -1.34 -7.45
N ALA A 108 -6.33 -1.27 -6.86
CA ALA A 108 -6.81 -2.27 -5.92
C ALA A 108 -6.89 -3.66 -6.58
N GLY A 109 -6.22 -4.65 -5.98
CA GLY A 109 -6.24 -6.02 -6.47
C GLY A 109 -5.25 -6.31 -7.60
N ARG A 110 -4.50 -5.31 -8.10
CA ARG A 110 -3.40 -5.56 -9.05
C ARG A 110 -2.28 -6.35 -8.39
N THR A 111 -1.53 -7.09 -9.20
CA THR A 111 -0.37 -7.86 -8.73
C THR A 111 0.92 -7.11 -9.04
N PHE A 112 1.77 -6.89 -8.05
CA PHE A 112 3.11 -6.30 -8.20
C PHE A 112 4.13 -7.22 -7.52
N GLN A 113 5.10 -7.74 -8.28
CA GLN A 113 6.11 -8.71 -7.77
C GLN A 113 5.49 -9.87 -6.96
N ASN A 114 4.46 -10.53 -7.50
CA ASN A 114 3.70 -11.61 -6.84
C ASN A 114 2.94 -11.19 -5.55
N ARG A 115 2.81 -9.90 -5.28
CA ARG A 115 2.02 -9.36 -4.16
C ARG A 115 0.75 -8.71 -4.67
N THR A 116 -0.37 -8.90 -3.97
CA THR A 116 -1.61 -8.19 -4.26
C THR A 116 -1.57 -6.80 -3.64
N VAL A 117 -1.70 -5.77 -4.46
CA VAL A 117 -1.78 -4.38 -4.04
C VAL A 117 -3.13 -4.14 -3.38
N VAL A 118 -3.11 -3.58 -2.18
CA VAL A 118 -4.31 -3.12 -1.47
C VAL A 118 -4.33 -1.60 -1.56
N ALA A 119 -5.40 -1.03 -2.12
CA ALA A 119 -5.57 0.42 -2.22
C ALA A 119 -6.77 0.86 -1.38
N SER A 120 -6.59 1.92 -0.58
CA SER A 120 -7.64 2.50 0.25
C SER A 120 -7.50 4.03 0.30
N PHE A 121 -8.56 4.74 0.68
CA PHE A 121 -8.44 6.18 0.96
C PHE A 121 -7.66 6.41 2.26
N TYR A 122 -7.04 7.58 2.36
CA TYR A 122 -6.34 8.04 3.55
C TYR A 122 -6.79 9.44 3.96
N SER A 123 -6.73 9.76 5.25
CA SER A 123 -7.10 11.08 5.75
C SER A 123 -6.12 12.14 5.23
N GLU A 124 -6.67 13.23 4.68
CA GLU A 124 -5.85 14.38 4.24
C GLU A 124 -5.20 15.07 5.44
N GLU A 125 -5.88 15.09 6.58
CA GLU A 125 -5.36 15.67 7.82
C GLU A 125 -4.14 14.89 8.33
N ASP A 126 -4.25 13.55 8.39
CA ASP A 126 -3.13 12.69 8.79
C ASP A 126 -1.96 12.80 7.81
N PHE A 127 -2.25 12.82 6.50
CA PHE A 127 -1.24 12.99 5.46
C PHE A 127 -0.48 14.31 5.60
N ASN A 128 -1.20 15.41 5.86
CA ASN A 128 -0.63 16.75 5.97
C ASN A 128 0.25 16.92 7.21
N VAL A 129 -0.06 16.25 8.32
CA VAL A 129 0.77 16.27 9.55
C VAL A 129 1.86 15.20 9.57
N GLY A 130 1.98 14.39 8.51
CA GLY A 130 2.97 13.33 8.40
C GLY A 130 2.69 12.10 9.28
N ASN A 131 1.44 11.93 9.73
CA ASN A 131 1.02 10.71 10.40
C ASN A 131 0.74 9.65 9.32
N TYR A 132 1.64 8.67 9.15
CA TYR A 132 1.55 7.61 8.13
C TYR A 132 1.23 6.23 8.72
N LYS A 133 0.64 6.21 9.93
CA LYS A 133 0.39 4.97 10.68
C LYS A 133 -0.65 4.06 10.06
#